data_AF-A0A814IGC3-F1
#
_entry.id   AF-A0A814IGC3-F1
#
_cell.length_a   1.000
_cell.length_b   1.000
_cell.length_c   1.000
_cell.angle_alpha   90.00
_cell.angle_beta   90.00
_cell.angle_gamma   90.00
#
_symmetry.space_group_name_H-M   'P 1'
#
loop_
_entity.id
_entity.type
_entity.pdbx_description
1 polymer ?
#
loop_
_entity_poly.entity_id
_entity_poly.type
_entity_poly.pdbx_seq_one_letter_code
_entity_poly.pdbx_strand_id
1 'polypeptide(L)'
;MNLVTPKQRQQWTSQAEDYADMFLHRTKYVLPHVARFCLVSTFIEDGIRMWMQWSEQRDYIMKSWNVGWFIGTLFVIINLLGQLIPCAMILTRKKIDIACGILVFIIGFQSISYQIIWEPRFLLRSCSLVGGLILLMVESRKEARSLFAGVPTIHNNAPKNYMQLAGRMLLVIMFLTIVRYELSFTSIIQNLIGGISMLFVAIGFKTKLSALFLVAYLTVVNFYSNCFWLVPNHRALHDFLKYDFFQTMSVIGGLLYVVALGPGGVSLDARKKEW
;
A
#
# COMPACT_ATOMS: atom_id res chain seq x y z
N MET A 1 -30.92 27.41 11.08
CA MET A 1 -29.77 26.57 10.67
C MET A 1 -29.52 25.60 11.81
N ASN A 2 -30.10 24.40 11.74
CA ASN A 2 -30.16 23.44 12.86
C ASN A 2 -28.77 22.90 13.17
N LEU A 3 -28.13 23.46 14.20
CA LEU A 3 -26.89 22.96 14.75
C LEU A 3 -27.15 21.56 15.34
N VAL A 4 -26.62 20.54 14.68
CA VAL A 4 -26.70 19.14 15.12
C VAL A 4 -26.26 19.06 16.58
N THR A 5 -27.16 18.62 17.46
CA THR A 5 -26.87 18.55 18.91
C THR A 5 -25.68 17.61 19.15
N PRO A 6 -24.81 17.90 20.14
CA PRO A 6 -23.64 17.06 20.43
C PRO A 6 -24.01 15.59 20.73
N LYS A 7 -25.21 15.35 21.29
CA LYS A 7 -25.77 14.00 21.49
C LYS A 7 -26.13 13.30 20.17
N GLN A 8 -26.74 14.00 19.22
CA GLN A 8 -27.02 13.45 17.88
C GLN A 8 -25.73 13.15 17.11
N ARG A 9 -24.70 14.01 17.20
CA ARG A 9 -23.38 13.73 16.61
C ARG A 9 -22.76 12.46 17.17
N GLN A 10 -22.82 12.27 18.49
CA GLN A 10 -22.31 11.04 19.11
C GLN A 10 -23.05 9.80 18.64
N GLN A 11 -24.39 9.85 18.58
CA GLN A 11 -25.21 8.74 18.06
C GLN A 11 -24.89 8.40 16.60
N TRP A 12 -24.72 9.40 15.73
CA TRP A 12 -24.36 9.15 14.34
C TRP A 12 -22.98 8.53 14.22
N THR A 13 -22.02 9.01 15.02
CA THR A 13 -20.67 8.42 15.02
C THR A 13 -20.63 7.01 15.57
N SER A 14 -21.44 6.68 16.59
CA SER A 14 -21.49 5.32 17.15
C SER A 14 -22.17 4.37 16.17
N GLN A 15 -23.26 4.78 15.54
CA GLN A 15 -23.92 3.99 14.49
C GLN A 15 -22.95 3.70 13.34
N ALA A 16 -22.20 4.70 12.88
CA ALA A 16 -21.20 4.51 11.82
C ALA A 16 -20.07 3.55 12.23
N GLU A 17 -19.66 3.57 13.51
CA GLU A 17 -18.69 2.60 14.06
C GLU A 17 -19.25 1.18 14.08
N ASP A 18 -20.51 1.01 14.49
CA ASP A 18 -21.18 -0.30 14.52
C ASP A 18 -21.29 -0.89 13.10
N TYR A 19 -21.63 -0.06 12.10
CA TYR A 19 -21.63 -0.47 10.70
C TYR A 19 -20.24 -0.87 10.21
N ALA A 20 -19.21 -0.09 10.57
CA ALA A 20 -17.84 -0.41 10.20
C ALA A 20 -17.40 -1.74 10.83
N ASP A 21 -17.66 -1.96 12.12
CA ASP A 21 -17.30 -3.22 12.80
C ASP A 21 -18.08 -4.42 12.24
N MET A 22 -19.36 -4.25 11.89
CA MET A 22 -20.14 -5.29 11.21
C MET A 22 -19.58 -5.63 9.83
N PHE A 23 -19.20 -4.62 9.04
CA PHE A 23 -18.56 -4.83 7.73
C PHE A 23 -17.22 -5.57 7.86
N LEU A 24 -16.42 -5.20 8.87
CA LEU A 24 -15.15 -5.88 9.16
C LEU A 24 -15.34 -7.33 9.60
N HIS A 25 -16.37 -7.59 10.40
CA HIS A 25 -16.67 -8.95 10.83
C HIS A 25 -17.06 -9.83 9.64
N ARG A 26 -17.93 -9.33 8.75
CA ARG A 26 -18.35 -10.04 7.54
C ARG A 26 -17.20 -10.25 6.55
N THR A 27 -16.28 -9.29 6.44
CA THR A 27 -15.19 -9.33 5.45
C THR A 27 -13.90 -9.92 6.01
N LYS A 28 -13.86 -10.37 7.27
CA LYS A 28 -12.65 -10.82 7.98
C LYS A 28 -11.82 -11.86 7.22
N TYR A 29 -12.46 -12.75 6.46
CA TYR A 29 -11.78 -13.78 5.68
C TYR A 29 -11.25 -13.28 4.33
N VAL A 30 -11.92 -12.30 3.71
CA VAL A 30 -11.59 -11.80 2.36
C VAL A 30 -10.62 -10.62 2.43
N LEU A 31 -10.79 -9.74 3.44
CA LEU A 31 -10.04 -8.50 3.61
C LEU A 31 -8.52 -8.69 3.57
N PRO A 32 -7.94 -9.69 4.27
CA PRO A 32 -6.49 -9.88 4.28
C PRO A 32 -5.95 -10.39 2.93
N HIS A 33 -6.76 -11.10 2.13
CA HIS A 33 -6.35 -11.54 0.80
C HIS A 33 -6.38 -10.38 -0.19
N VAL A 34 -7.45 -9.58 -0.16
CA VAL A 34 -7.57 -8.37 -0.97
C VAL A 34 -6.47 -7.37 -0.62
N ALA A 35 -6.20 -7.15 0.66
CA ALA A 35 -5.15 -6.23 1.11
C ALA A 35 -3.76 -6.65 0.59
N ARG A 36 -3.43 -7.94 0.66
CA ARG A 36 -2.16 -8.47 0.12
C ARG A 36 -2.09 -8.32 -1.40
N PHE A 37 -3.16 -8.67 -2.12
CA PHE A 37 -3.25 -8.51 -3.57
C PHE A 37 -3.05 -7.05 -3.99
N CYS A 38 -3.77 -6.13 -3.36
CA CYS A 38 -3.64 -4.71 -3.58
C CYS A 38 -2.21 -4.22 -3.31
N LEU A 39 -1.60 -4.65 -2.21
CA LEU A 39 -0.22 -4.26 -1.84
C LEU A 39 0.80 -4.72 -2.88
N VAL A 40 0.69 -5.96 -3.38
CA VAL A 40 1.60 -6.49 -4.41
C VAL A 40 1.22 -6.10 -5.84
N SER A 41 0.08 -5.43 -6.05
CA SER A 41 -0.43 -5.11 -7.38
C SER A 41 0.54 -4.26 -8.21
N THR A 42 1.29 -3.35 -7.57
CA THR A 42 2.32 -2.55 -8.24
C THR A 42 3.43 -3.42 -8.83
N PHE A 43 3.88 -4.45 -8.12
CA PHE A 43 4.91 -5.38 -8.63
C PHE A 43 4.38 -6.27 -9.75
N ILE A 44 3.11 -6.67 -9.66
CA ILE A 44 2.44 -7.43 -10.73
C ILE A 44 2.35 -6.57 -11.99
N GLU A 45 1.95 -5.31 -11.86
CA GLU A 45 1.91 -4.35 -12.97
C GLU A 45 3.30 -4.13 -13.56
N ASP A 46 4.31 -3.89 -12.72
CA ASP A 46 5.71 -3.71 -13.14
C ASP A 46 6.21 -4.93 -13.93
N GLY A 47 5.89 -6.15 -13.48
CA GLY A 47 6.23 -7.39 -14.18
C GLY A 47 5.50 -7.54 -15.51
N ILE A 48 4.19 -7.23 -15.57
CA ILE A 48 3.42 -7.23 -16.82
C ILE A 48 3.98 -6.21 -17.81
N ARG A 49 4.32 -5.00 -17.34
CA ARG A 49 4.93 -3.97 -18.17
C ARG A 49 6.27 -4.43 -18.73
N MET A 50 7.11 -5.04 -17.91
CA MET A 50 8.40 -5.60 -18.33
C MET A 50 8.23 -6.68 -19.41
N TRP A 51 7.18 -7.49 -19.32
CA TRP A 51 6.83 -8.48 -20.34
C TRP A 51 6.38 -7.83 -21.65
N MET A 52 5.49 -6.83 -21.58
CA MET A 52 4.97 -6.14 -22.78
C MET A 52 6.04 -5.32 -23.50
N GLN A 53 6.92 -4.64 -22.75
CA GLN A 53 7.97 -3.74 -23.27
C GLN A 53 9.35 -4.40 -23.28
N TRP A 54 9.42 -5.74 -23.40
CA TRP A 54 10.66 -6.51 -23.28
C TRP A 54 11.85 -5.95 -24.07
N SER A 55 11.61 -5.66 -25.36
CA SER A 55 12.65 -5.17 -26.27
C SER A 55 13.18 -3.80 -25.85
N GLU A 56 12.29 -2.89 -25.45
CA GLU A 56 12.65 -1.54 -25.03
C GLU A 56 13.48 -1.54 -23.74
N GLN A 57 13.09 -2.38 -22.77
CA GLN A 57 13.79 -2.51 -21.49
C GLN A 57 15.19 -3.10 -21.68
N ARG A 58 15.30 -4.12 -22.53
CA ARG A 58 16.60 -4.70 -22.90
C ARG A 58 17.49 -3.66 -23.58
N ASP A 59 16.97 -2.97 -24.59
CA ASP A 59 17.75 -2.03 -25.40
C ASP A 59 18.18 -0.81 -24.57
N TYR A 60 17.36 -0.38 -23.61
CA TYR A 60 17.72 0.65 -22.64
C TYR A 60 18.94 0.23 -21.79
N ILE A 61 18.92 -0.97 -21.23
CA ILE A 61 20.01 -1.47 -20.38
C ILE A 61 21.28 -1.71 -21.19
N MET A 62 21.16 -2.24 -22.41
CA MET A 62 22.30 -2.38 -23.32
C MET A 62 23.00 -1.04 -23.57
N LYS A 63 22.22 0.02 -23.82
CA LYS A 63 22.76 1.38 -24.03
C LYS A 63 23.32 1.98 -22.75
N SER A 64 22.60 1.86 -21.64
CA SER A 64 22.98 2.47 -20.35
C SER A 64 24.24 1.85 -19.76
N TRP A 65 24.36 0.52 -19.81
CA TRP A 65 25.51 -0.21 -19.25
C TRP A 65 26.59 -0.51 -20.28
N ASN A 66 26.37 -0.15 -21.55
CA ASN A 66 27.24 -0.46 -22.68
C ASN A 66 27.58 -1.97 -22.76
N VAL A 67 26.57 -2.81 -22.53
CA VAL A 67 26.69 -4.28 -22.48
C VAL A 67 26.06 -4.95 -23.70
N GLY A 68 26.53 -6.17 -24.00
CA GLY A 68 25.98 -6.98 -25.09
C GLY A 68 24.54 -7.43 -24.84
N TRP A 69 23.87 -7.83 -25.93
CA TRP A 69 22.48 -8.27 -25.95
C TRP A 69 22.12 -9.36 -24.94
N PHE A 70 23.05 -10.28 -24.69
CA PHE A 70 22.86 -11.37 -23.74
C PHE A 70 22.68 -10.86 -22.30
N ILE A 71 23.53 -9.92 -21.86
CA ILE A 71 23.48 -9.38 -20.49
C ILE A 71 22.21 -8.55 -20.30
N GLY A 72 21.84 -7.73 -21.30
CA GLY A 72 20.58 -6.99 -21.25
C GLY A 72 19.37 -7.92 -21.15
N THR A 73 19.34 -9.02 -21.91
CA THR A 73 18.25 -10.00 -21.87
C THR A 73 18.19 -10.70 -20.51
N LEU A 74 19.34 -11.09 -19.97
CA LEU A 74 19.43 -11.73 -18.65
C LEU A 74 18.92 -10.81 -17.54
N PHE A 75 19.24 -9.51 -17.60
CA PHE A 75 18.74 -8.52 -16.66
C PHE A 75 17.20 -8.46 -16.67
N VAL A 76 16.58 -8.38 -17.85
CA VAL A 76 15.12 -8.32 -17.98
C VAL A 76 14.47 -9.62 -17.46
N ILE A 77 15.06 -10.80 -17.73
CA ILE A 77 14.60 -12.09 -17.17
C ILE A 77 14.62 -12.06 -15.63
N ILE A 78 15.75 -11.67 -15.04
CA ILE A 78 15.93 -11.63 -13.58
C ILE A 78 14.92 -10.67 -12.95
N ASN A 79 14.72 -9.51 -13.56
CA ASN A 79 13.80 -8.49 -13.06
C ASN A 79 12.33 -8.98 -13.15
N LEU A 80 11.94 -9.53 -14.30
CA LEU A 80 10.61 -10.09 -14.52
C LEU A 80 10.28 -11.22 -13.54
N LEU A 81 11.13 -12.26 -13.48
CA LEU A 81 10.90 -13.41 -12.60
C LEU A 81 11.03 -13.03 -11.13
N GLY A 82 11.98 -12.14 -10.81
CA GLY A 82 12.19 -11.61 -9.47
C GLY A 82 11.02 -10.78 -8.93
N GLN A 83 10.13 -10.27 -9.79
CA GLN A 83 8.90 -9.60 -9.36
C GLN A 83 7.72 -10.57 -9.30
N LEU A 84 7.51 -11.38 -10.35
CA LEU A 84 6.31 -12.22 -10.46
C LEU A 84 6.32 -13.42 -9.49
N ILE A 85 7.48 -14.09 -9.32
CA ILE A 85 7.58 -15.28 -8.44
C ILE A 85 7.30 -14.89 -6.98
N PRO A 86 7.93 -13.86 -6.40
CA PRO A 86 7.60 -13.44 -5.04
C PRO A 86 6.16 -12.97 -4.88
N CYS A 87 5.57 -12.32 -5.87
CA CYS A 87 4.15 -11.94 -5.81
C CYS A 87 3.25 -13.17 -5.69
N ALA A 88 3.49 -14.20 -6.50
CA ALA A 88 2.76 -15.47 -6.39
C ALA A 88 2.98 -16.15 -5.03
N MET A 89 4.20 -16.09 -4.48
CA MET A 89 4.52 -16.61 -3.14
C MET A 89 3.78 -15.86 -2.02
N ILE A 90 3.69 -14.53 -2.09
CA ILE A 90 2.95 -13.71 -1.13
C ILE A 90 1.45 -14.02 -1.20
N LEU A 91 0.89 -14.15 -2.41
CA LEU A 91 -0.53 -14.48 -2.60
C LEU A 91 -0.88 -15.90 -2.12
N THR A 92 0.00 -16.87 -2.37
CA THR A 92 -0.16 -18.26 -1.91
C THR A 92 0.27 -18.48 -0.45
N ARG A 93 0.72 -17.41 0.24
CA ARG A 93 1.21 -17.41 1.63
C ARG A 93 2.39 -18.37 1.88
N LYS A 94 3.21 -18.66 0.88
CA LYS A 94 4.37 -19.54 1.00
C LYS A 94 5.65 -18.73 1.17
N LYS A 95 6.38 -18.96 2.27
CA LYS A 95 7.70 -18.35 2.56
C LYS A 95 7.72 -16.82 2.34
N ILE A 96 6.79 -16.12 2.99
CA ILE A 96 6.58 -14.68 2.84
C ILE A 96 7.84 -13.86 3.14
N ASP A 97 8.60 -14.20 4.19
CA ASP A 97 9.84 -13.47 4.53
C ASP A 97 10.87 -13.49 3.38
N ILE A 98 11.01 -14.63 2.69
CA ILE A 98 11.93 -14.77 1.55
C ILE A 98 11.41 -13.96 0.36
N ALA A 99 10.11 -14.05 0.08
CA ALA A 99 9.49 -13.31 -1.01
C ALA A 99 9.67 -11.79 -0.84
N CYS A 100 9.45 -11.26 0.35
CA CYS A 100 9.69 -9.84 0.64
C CYS A 100 11.18 -9.47 0.49
N GLY A 101 12.10 -10.33 0.94
CA GLY A 101 13.54 -10.11 0.76
C GLY A 101 13.95 -10.02 -0.72
N ILE A 102 13.41 -10.90 -1.57
CA ILE A 102 13.66 -10.87 -3.02
C ILE A 102 13.09 -9.59 -3.64
N LEU A 103 11.87 -9.18 -3.28
CA LEU A 103 11.28 -7.95 -3.82
C LEU A 103 12.07 -6.70 -3.41
N VAL A 104 12.50 -6.59 -2.16
CA VAL A 104 13.37 -5.47 -1.71
C VAL A 104 14.68 -5.45 -2.49
N PHE A 105 15.29 -6.62 -2.71
CA PHE A 105 16.50 -6.73 -3.52
C PHE A 105 16.25 -6.26 -4.96
N ILE A 106 15.15 -6.68 -5.60
CA ILE A 106 14.82 -6.29 -6.97
C ILE A 106 14.53 -4.79 -7.07
N ILE A 107 13.85 -4.17 -6.09
CA ILE A 107 13.65 -2.71 -6.06
C ILE A 107 15.00 -1.99 -6.03
N GLY A 108 15.93 -2.42 -5.16
CA GLY A 108 17.27 -1.84 -5.09
C GLY A 108 18.06 -2.05 -6.38
N PHE A 109 18.04 -3.26 -6.92
CA PHE A 109 18.70 -3.62 -8.17
C PHE A 109 18.17 -2.77 -9.34
N GLN A 110 16.84 -2.64 -9.46
CA GLN A 110 16.20 -1.79 -10.46
C GLN A 110 16.59 -0.32 -10.30
N SER A 111 16.61 0.18 -9.06
CA SER A 111 16.96 1.58 -8.78
C SER A 111 18.37 1.91 -9.31
N ILE A 112 19.33 1.02 -9.06
CA ILE A 112 20.71 1.16 -9.55
C ILE A 112 20.78 1.02 -11.08
N SER A 113 20.14 -0.01 -11.63
CA SER A 113 20.27 -0.33 -13.06
C SER A 113 19.69 0.72 -13.97
N TYR A 114 18.55 1.31 -13.62
CA TYR A 114 17.95 2.38 -14.41
C TYR A 114 18.49 3.79 -14.05
N GLN A 115 19.44 3.89 -13.12
CA GLN A 115 20.03 5.17 -12.67
C GLN A 115 19.00 6.20 -12.15
N ILE A 116 17.83 5.75 -11.70
CA ILE A 116 16.70 6.60 -11.26
C ILE A 116 16.82 6.98 -9.76
N ILE A 117 17.93 6.62 -9.10
CA ILE A 117 18.12 6.85 -7.64
C ILE A 117 17.99 8.33 -7.27
N TRP A 118 18.29 9.25 -8.18
CA TRP A 118 18.24 10.69 -7.90
C TRP A 118 16.87 11.34 -8.19
N GLU A 119 15.91 10.59 -8.72
CA GLU A 119 14.58 11.12 -9.00
C GLU A 119 13.70 11.05 -7.74
N PRO A 120 13.26 12.19 -7.18
CA PRO A 120 12.56 12.22 -5.89
C PRO A 120 11.23 11.47 -5.92
N ARG A 121 10.52 11.47 -7.06
CA ARG A 121 9.27 10.73 -7.23
C ARG A 121 9.50 9.22 -7.17
N PHE A 122 10.55 8.74 -7.83
CA PHE A 122 10.91 7.32 -7.84
C PHE A 122 11.45 6.85 -6.49
N LEU A 123 12.22 7.68 -5.79
CA LEU A 123 12.69 7.38 -4.43
C LEU A 123 11.51 7.21 -3.45
N LEU A 124 10.58 8.16 -3.46
CA LEU A 124 9.39 8.09 -2.60
C LEU A 124 8.55 6.85 -2.90
N ARG A 125 8.40 6.48 -4.17
CA ARG A 125 7.78 5.21 -4.59
C ARG A 125 8.52 4.00 -4.02
N SER A 126 9.83 3.94 -4.18
CA SER A 126 10.65 2.80 -3.73
C SER A 126 10.58 2.63 -2.21
N CYS A 127 10.64 3.74 -1.46
CA CYS A 127 10.45 3.77 -0.02
C CYS A 127 9.05 3.28 0.39
N SER A 128 8.01 3.72 -0.33
CA SER A 128 6.62 3.29 -0.14
C SER A 128 6.45 1.78 -0.34
N LEU A 129 7.00 1.23 -1.43
CA LEU A 129 6.95 -0.20 -1.76
C LEU A 129 7.72 -1.07 -0.77
N VAL A 130 8.98 -0.71 -0.48
CA VAL A 130 9.79 -1.38 0.57
C VAL A 130 9.05 -1.34 1.90
N GLY A 131 8.43 -0.21 2.20
CA GLY A 131 7.62 -0.04 3.38
C GLY A 131 6.43 -0.99 3.48
N GLY A 132 5.64 -1.11 2.40
CA GLY A 132 4.53 -2.04 2.33
C GLY A 132 4.99 -3.49 2.54
N LEU A 133 6.15 -3.86 1.99
CA LEU A 133 6.74 -5.19 2.18
C LEU A 133 7.16 -5.45 3.63
N ILE A 134 7.76 -4.47 4.31
CA ILE A 134 8.11 -4.58 5.74
C ILE A 134 6.85 -4.81 6.56
N LEU A 135 5.78 -4.04 6.28
CA LEU A 135 4.49 -4.19 6.95
C LEU A 135 3.90 -5.60 6.73
N LEU A 136 4.07 -6.16 5.53
CA LEU A 136 3.64 -7.51 5.21
C LEU A 136 4.47 -8.59 5.94
N MET A 137 5.80 -8.43 6.04
CA MET A 137 6.70 -9.33 6.80
C MET A 137 6.38 -9.35 8.30
N VAL A 138 6.10 -8.16 8.85
CA VAL A 138 5.72 -8.00 10.26
C VAL A 138 4.53 -8.87 10.61
N GLU A 139 3.57 -8.98 9.70
CA GLU A 139 2.33 -9.69 9.96
C GLU A 139 2.44 -11.18 9.77
N SER A 140 3.18 -11.65 8.75
CA SER A 140 3.40 -13.09 8.59
C SER A 140 4.00 -13.70 9.85
N ARG A 141 4.78 -12.93 10.61
CA ARG A 141 5.33 -13.33 11.92
C ARG A 141 4.29 -13.35 13.04
N LYS A 142 3.25 -12.53 12.99
CA LYS A 142 2.15 -12.52 13.99
C LYS A 142 1.18 -13.68 13.78
N GLU A 143 0.77 -13.95 12.53
CA GLU A 143 -0.07 -15.12 12.20
C GLU A 143 0.64 -16.42 12.64
N ALA A 144 1.95 -16.56 12.38
CA ALA A 144 2.73 -17.72 12.79
C ALA A 144 2.80 -17.95 14.32
N ARG A 145 2.85 -16.88 15.12
CA ARG A 145 2.84 -16.99 16.60
C ARG A 145 1.44 -17.28 17.15
N SER A 146 0.38 -16.85 16.48
CA SER A 146 -1.00 -17.10 16.92
C SER A 146 -1.44 -18.57 16.81
N LEU A 147 -0.78 -19.36 15.96
CA LEU A 147 -0.99 -20.80 15.83
C LEU A 147 -0.40 -21.62 17.00
N PHE A 148 0.40 -21.00 17.87
CA PHE A 148 1.02 -21.60 19.06
C PHE A 148 0.30 -21.20 20.37
N ALA A 149 -1.01 -20.94 20.30
CA ALA A 149 -1.81 -20.40 21.40
C ALA A 149 -2.30 -21.49 22.37
N GLY A 150 -1.42 -21.91 23.28
CA GLY A 150 -1.77 -22.69 24.47
C GLY A 150 -1.11 -22.21 25.76
N VAL A 151 -0.19 -21.24 25.68
CA VAL A 151 0.56 -20.74 26.84
C VAL A 151 0.40 -19.22 26.92
N PRO A 152 -0.12 -18.66 28.03
CA PRO A 152 -0.22 -17.23 28.22
C PRO A 152 1.19 -16.66 28.43
N THR A 153 1.86 -16.27 27.35
CA THR A 153 3.12 -15.53 27.46
C THR A 153 2.81 -14.08 27.82
N ILE A 154 3.04 -13.71 29.07
CA ILE A 154 3.17 -12.33 29.51
C ILE A 154 4.37 -11.75 28.76
N HIS A 155 4.13 -11.00 27.68
CA HIS A 155 5.20 -10.37 26.94
C HIS A 155 4.90 -8.90 26.68
N ASN A 156 5.87 -8.08 27.08
CA ASN A 156 5.92 -6.63 26.93
C ASN A 156 5.51 -6.22 25.50
N ASN A 157 4.38 -5.53 25.35
CA ASN A 157 3.76 -5.16 24.07
C ASN A 157 4.46 -4.00 23.34
N ALA A 158 5.53 -3.43 23.92
CA ALA A 158 6.29 -2.32 23.34
C ALA A 158 6.69 -2.54 21.86
N PRO A 159 7.37 -3.63 21.46
CA PRO A 159 7.78 -3.83 20.06
C PRO A 159 6.58 -3.94 19.12
N LYS A 160 5.45 -4.51 19.57
CA LYS A 160 4.23 -4.64 18.76
C LYS A 160 3.59 -3.28 18.47
N ASN A 161 3.61 -2.39 19.45
CA ASN A 161 3.08 -1.04 19.36
C ASN A 161 3.93 -0.13 18.46
N TYR A 162 5.26 -0.15 18.61
CA TYR A 162 6.17 0.59 17.72
C TYR A 162 6.03 0.16 16.27
N MET A 163 5.85 -1.14 16.04
CA MET A 163 5.73 -1.69 14.69
C MET A 163 4.40 -1.31 14.01
N GLN A 164 3.31 -1.17 14.76
CA GLN A 164 2.04 -0.65 14.25
C GLN A 164 2.09 0.87 13.99
N LEU A 165 2.78 1.62 14.85
CA LEU A 165 3.04 3.05 14.64
C LEU A 165 3.88 3.27 13.38
N ALA A 166 4.96 2.50 13.22
CA ALA A 166 5.80 2.53 12.02
C ALA A 166 4.99 2.23 10.76
N GLY A 167 4.10 1.24 10.78
CA GLY A 167 3.19 0.94 9.67
C GLY A 167 2.28 2.11 9.31
N ARG A 168 1.80 2.90 10.28
CA ARG A 168 0.99 4.11 10.00
C ARG A 168 1.80 5.25 9.42
N MET A 169 2.97 5.52 9.98
CA MET A 169 3.89 6.53 9.45
C MET A 169 4.29 6.17 8.02
N LEU A 170 4.47 4.88 7.76
CA LEU A 170 4.71 4.37 6.43
C LEU A 170 3.57 4.69 5.47
N LEU A 171 2.32 4.41 5.86
CA LEU A 171 1.15 4.73 5.04
C LEU A 171 1.03 6.22 4.74
N VAL A 172 1.46 7.11 5.65
CA VAL A 172 1.51 8.55 5.38
C VAL A 172 2.48 8.82 4.23
N ILE A 173 3.68 8.22 4.28
CA ILE A 173 4.66 8.33 3.19
C ILE A 173 4.07 7.78 1.89
N MET A 174 3.40 6.62 1.93
CA MET A 174 2.77 6.05 0.74
C MET A 174 1.67 6.97 0.18
N PHE A 175 0.85 7.59 1.03
CA PHE A 175 -0.20 8.51 0.61
C PHE A 175 0.37 9.78 -0.04
N LEU A 176 1.45 10.35 0.53
CA LEU A 176 2.11 11.53 -0.03
C LEU A 176 2.56 11.32 -1.48
N THR A 177 2.85 10.08 -1.87
CA THR A 177 3.28 9.77 -3.24
C THR A 177 2.16 9.87 -4.28
N ILE A 178 0.89 9.89 -3.88
CA ILE A 178 -0.29 9.99 -4.76
C ILE A 178 -0.82 11.43 -4.83
N VAL A 179 -0.33 12.32 -3.95
CA VAL A 179 -0.80 13.71 -3.91
C VAL A 179 -0.52 14.38 -5.25
N ARG A 180 -1.59 14.78 -5.94
CA ARG A 180 -1.50 15.45 -7.23
C ARG A 180 -1.15 16.91 -7.03
N TYR A 181 -0.05 17.38 -7.61
CA TYR A 181 0.38 18.78 -7.52
C TYR A 181 -0.32 19.71 -8.55
N GLU A 182 -1.33 19.21 -9.26
CA GLU A 182 -2.10 20.02 -10.21
C GLU A 182 -3.02 21.00 -9.48
N LEU A 183 -3.00 22.27 -9.91
CA LEU A 183 -3.79 23.36 -9.32
C LEU A 183 -5.28 23.36 -9.75
N SER A 184 -5.81 22.22 -10.20
CA SER A 184 -7.23 22.11 -10.53
C SER A 184 -8.08 22.11 -9.24
N PHE A 185 -9.21 22.81 -9.28
CA PHE A 185 -10.15 22.89 -8.15
C PHE A 185 -10.56 21.51 -7.63
N THR A 186 -10.81 20.56 -8.53
CA THR A 186 -11.16 19.18 -8.18
C THR A 186 -10.01 18.47 -7.47
N SER A 187 -8.77 18.62 -7.97
CA SER A 187 -7.57 18.02 -7.37
C SER A 187 -7.28 18.58 -5.98
N ILE A 188 -7.47 19.88 -5.77
CA ILE A 188 -7.29 20.54 -4.47
C ILE A 188 -8.29 19.98 -3.44
N ILE A 189 -9.58 19.91 -3.79
CA ILE A 189 -10.59 19.30 -2.92
C ILE A 189 -10.22 17.85 -2.62
N GLN A 190 -9.80 17.10 -3.65
CA GLN A 190 -9.49 15.69 -3.47
C GLN A 190 -8.33 15.46 -2.50
N ASN A 191 -7.25 16.22 -2.65
CA ASN A 191 -6.09 16.20 -1.77
C ASN A 191 -6.43 16.65 -0.35
N LEU A 192 -7.30 17.64 -0.19
CA LEU A 192 -7.72 18.12 1.14
C LEU A 192 -8.49 17.05 1.91
N ILE A 193 -9.50 16.44 1.27
CA ILE A 193 -10.30 15.36 1.88
C ILE A 193 -9.43 14.15 2.21
N GLY A 194 -8.57 13.73 1.28
CA GLY A 194 -7.65 12.63 1.48
C GLY A 194 -6.63 12.92 2.58
N GLY A 195 -6.04 14.12 2.60
CA GLY A 195 -5.05 14.55 3.59
C GLY A 195 -5.60 14.61 5.00
N ILE A 196 -6.80 15.19 5.19
CA ILE A 196 -7.47 15.22 6.51
C ILE A 196 -7.75 13.79 7.00
N SER A 197 -8.26 12.93 6.11
CA SER A 197 -8.55 11.54 6.45
C SER A 197 -7.28 10.76 6.79
N MET A 198 -6.20 10.96 6.05
CA MET A 198 -4.89 10.36 6.31
C MET A 198 -4.30 10.83 7.65
N LEU A 199 -4.50 12.11 8.00
CA LEU A 199 -4.09 12.65 9.30
C LEU A 199 -4.81 11.96 10.46
N PHE A 200 -6.12 11.70 10.34
CA PHE A 200 -6.86 10.93 11.36
C PHE A 200 -6.33 9.51 11.51
N VAL A 201 -5.97 8.86 10.41
CA VAL A 201 -5.34 7.52 10.43
C VAL A 201 -3.96 7.58 11.10
N ALA A 202 -3.16 8.59 10.79
CA ALA A 202 -1.82 8.78 11.35
C ALA A 202 -1.85 9.02 12.87
N ILE A 203 -2.72 9.94 13.32
CA ILE A 203 -2.92 10.26 14.74
C ILE A 203 -3.50 9.07 15.52
N GLY A 204 -4.23 8.20 14.82
CA GLY A 204 -4.81 7.02 15.44
C GLY A 204 -6.19 7.27 16.04
N PHE A 205 -6.94 8.24 15.52
CA PHE A 205 -8.29 8.57 15.97
C PHE A 205 -9.34 7.83 15.14
N LYS A 206 -10.17 7.01 15.78
CA LYS A 206 -11.20 6.16 15.14
C LYS A 206 -10.68 5.46 13.89
N THR A 207 -9.51 4.84 14.03
CA THR A 207 -8.68 4.39 12.91
C THR A 207 -9.38 3.48 11.92
N LYS A 208 -10.23 2.56 12.39
CA LYS A 208 -11.00 1.67 11.53
C LYS A 208 -11.94 2.44 10.61
N LEU A 209 -12.72 3.38 11.17
CA LEU A 209 -13.70 4.15 10.43
C LEU A 209 -13.00 5.12 9.46
N SER A 210 -11.99 5.83 9.94
CA SER A 210 -11.20 6.77 9.12
C SER A 210 -10.51 6.07 7.95
N ALA A 211 -9.92 4.89 8.18
CA ALA A 211 -9.24 4.14 7.12
C ALA A 211 -10.23 3.47 6.15
N LEU A 212 -11.39 2.98 6.61
CA LEU A 212 -12.41 2.41 5.73
C LEU A 212 -13.03 3.49 4.84
N PHE A 213 -13.31 4.68 5.40
CA PHE A 213 -13.72 5.84 4.61
C PHE A 213 -12.67 6.21 3.57
N LEU A 214 -11.40 6.32 3.98
CA LEU A 214 -10.30 6.67 3.07
C LEU A 214 -10.11 5.63 1.97
N VAL A 215 -10.25 4.33 2.27
CA VAL A 215 -10.22 3.25 1.27
C VAL A 215 -11.33 3.40 0.25
N ALA A 216 -12.57 3.60 0.70
CA ALA A 216 -13.72 3.78 -0.20
C ALA A 216 -13.53 5.03 -1.07
N TYR A 217 -13.09 6.13 -0.46
CA TYR A 217 -12.83 7.40 -1.13
C TYR A 217 -11.72 7.28 -2.18
N LEU A 218 -10.56 6.74 -1.80
CA LEU A 218 -9.44 6.53 -2.73
C LEU A 218 -9.83 5.58 -3.86
N THR A 219 -10.63 4.55 -3.59
CA THR A 219 -11.11 3.64 -4.65
C THR A 219 -11.93 4.40 -5.69
N VAL A 220 -12.93 5.19 -5.26
CA VAL A 220 -13.77 5.97 -6.18
C VAL A 220 -12.93 6.99 -6.96
N VAL A 221 -12.06 7.73 -6.28
CA VAL A 221 -11.17 8.70 -6.94
C VAL A 221 -10.21 8.01 -7.90
N ASN A 222 -9.70 6.82 -7.57
CA ASN A 222 -8.79 6.08 -8.43
C ASN A 222 -9.46 5.66 -9.75
N PHE A 223 -10.68 5.12 -9.67
CA PHE A 223 -11.43 4.75 -10.88
C PHE A 223 -11.85 5.96 -11.72
N TYR A 224 -12.16 7.10 -11.10
CA TYR A 224 -12.53 8.32 -11.82
C TYR A 224 -11.33 9.02 -12.45
N SER A 225 -10.28 9.26 -11.65
CA SER A 225 -9.14 10.10 -12.02
C SER A 225 -8.01 9.34 -12.74
N ASN A 226 -7.88 8.03 -12.51
CA ASN A 226 -6.86 7.17 -13.14
C ASN A 226 -7.49 6.14 -14.08
N CYS A 227 -8.46 6.57 -14.89
CA CYS A 227 -9.18 5.70 -15.81
C CYS A 227 -8.35 5.42 -17.08
N PHE A 228 -7.22 4.73 -16.91
CA PHE A 228 -6.24 4.48 -17.97
C PHE A 228 -6.84 3.71 -19.16
N TRP A 229 -7.87 2.90 -18.93
CA TRP A 229 -8.59 2.12 -19.94
C TRP A 229 -9.29 2.96 -21.02
N LEU A 230 -9.55 4.25 -20.78
CA LEU A 230 -10.11 5.16 -21.78
C LEU A 230 -9.03 5.79 -22.68
N VAL A 231 -7.76 5.69 -22.29
CA VAL A 231 -6.65 6.30 -23.03
C VAL A 231 -5.98 5.26 -23.92
N PRO A 232 -5.76 5.53 -25.21
CA PRO A 232 -5.05 4.60 -26.08
C PRO A 232 -3.60 4.31 -25.62
N ASN A 233 -3.19 3.04 -25.70
CA ASN A 233 -1.89 2.52 -25.24
C ASN A 233 -0.64 3.23 -25.83
N HIS A 234 -0.77 3.94 -26.95
CA HIS A 234 0.36 4.59 -27.63
C HIS A 234 0.76 5.94 -27.01
N ARG A 235 0.01 6.46 -26.04
CA ARG A 235 0.33 7.73 -25.37
C ARG A 235 1.11 7.48 -24.09
N ALA A 236 2.19 8.23 -23.87
CA ALA A 236 2.93 8.22 -22.60
C ALA A 236 2.04 8.49 -21.37
N LEU A 237 0.92 9.21 -21.58
CA LEU A 237 -0.09 9.45 -20.56
C LEU A 237 -0.77 8.15 -20.06
N HIS A 238 -0.93 7.14 -20.93
CA HIS A 238 -1.52 5.86 -20.56
C HIS A 238 -0.67 5.16 -19.49
N ASP A 239 0.64 5.07 -19.72
CA ASP A 239 1.55 4.40 -18.79
C ASP A 239 1.65 5.14 -17.46
N PHE A 240 1.60 6.47 -17.50
CA PHE A 240 1.53 7.30 -16.30
C PHE A 240 0.25 7.06 -15.49
N LEU A 241 -0.93 7.09 -16.14
CA LEU A 241 -2.21 6.87 -15.47
C LEU A 241 -2.35 5.44 -14.93
N LYS A 242 -1.88 4.45 -15.69
CA LYS A 242 -1.86 3.05 -15.27
C LYS A 242 -0.99 2.91 -14.03
N TYR A 243 0.19 3.50 -14.05
CA TYR A 243 1.09 3.50 -12.90
C TYR A 243 0.44 4.11 -11.64
N ASP A 244 -0.12 5.32 -11.74
CA ASP A 244 -0.82 5.98 -10.63
C ASP A 244 -2.00 5.15 -10.10
N PHE A 245 -2.70 4.43 -11.00
CA PHE A 245 -3.79 3.54 -10.63
C PHE A 245 -3.32 2.41 -9.70
N PHE A 246 -2.25 1.70 -10.08
CA PHE A 246 -1.74 0.57 -9.31
C PHE A 246 -0.98 1.01 -8.05
N GLN A 247 -0.36 2.19 -8.05
CA GLN A 247 0.20 2.78 -6.85
C GLN A 247 -0.90 3.12 -5.83
N THR A 248 -2.01 3.70 -6.28
CA THR A 248 -3.17 3.98 -5.43
C THR A 248 -3.80 2.71 -4.88
N MET A 249 -3.87 1.65 -5.69
CA MET A 249 -4.28 0.31 -5.22
C MET A 249 -3.35 -0.23 -4.12
N SER A 250 -2.04 -0.04 -4.23
CA SER A 250 -1.10 -0.46 -3.17
C SER A 250 -1.34 0.28 -1.85
N VAL A 251 -1.61 1.58 -1.90
CA VAL A 251 -1.98 2.37 -0.72
C VAL A 251 -3.29 1.91 -0.11
N ILE A 252 -4.30 1.64 -0.93
CA ILE A 252 -5.57 1.02 -0.49
C ILE A 252 -5.29 -0.32 0.21
N GLY A 253 -4.41 -1.15 -0.34
CA GLY A 253 -3.98 -2.42 0.26
C GLY A 253 -3.35 -2.22 1.64
N GLY A 254 -2.45 -1.25 1.78
CA GLY A 254 -1.83 -0.90 3.06
C GLY A 254 -2.83 -0.37 4.10
N LEU A 255 -3.79 0.46 3.69
CA LEU A 255 -4.86 0.96 4.56
C LEU A 255 -5.80 -0.16 5.02
N LEU A 256 -6.23 -1.03 4.09
CA LEU A 256 -7.02 -2.24 4.39
C LEU A 256 -6.30 -3.15 5.39
N TYR A 257 -4.98 -3.17 5.35
CA TYR A 257 -4.17 -3.92 6.29
C TYR A 257 -4.21 -3.34 7.71
N VAL A 258 -4.12 -2.01 7.85
CA VAL A 258 -4.28 -1.33 9.14
C VAL A 258 -5.68 -1.54 9.70
N VAL A 259 -6.69 -1.55 8.83
CA VAL A 259 -8.08 -1.85 9.20
C VAL A 259 -8.21 -3.29 9.72
N ALA A 260 -7.57 -4.26 9.08
CA ALA A 260 -7.58 -5.66 9.51
C ALA A 260 -6.87 -5.87 10.86
N LEU A 261 -5.77 -5.14 11.10
CA LEU A 261 -4.97 -5.24 12.32
C LEU A 261 -5.54 -4.47 13.52
N GLY A 262 -6.40 -3.50 13.26
CA GLY A 262 -7.00 -2.65 14.28
C GLY A 262 -6.06 -1.56 14.83
N PRO A 263 -6.56 -0.75 15.79
CA PRO A 263 -5.93 0.50 16.22
C PRO A 263 -4.52 0.39 16.82
N GLY A 264 -4.07 -0.79 17.24
CA GLY A 264 -2.81 -0.95 17.97
C GLY A 264 -2.77 -0.26 19.33
N GLY A 265 -1.88 -0.72 20.22
CA GLY A 265 -1.90 -0.32 21.64
C GLY A 265 -1.44 1.11 21.94
N VAL A 266 -0.86 1.83 20.98
CA VAL A 266 -0.41 3.24 21.14
C VAL A 266 -1.37 4.26 20.52
N SER A 267 -2.45 3.80 19.89
CA SER A 267 -3.49 4.72 19.37
C SER A 267 -4.21 5.47 20.50
N LEU A 268 -4.69 6.68 20.20
CA LEU A 268 -5.61 7.40 21.10
C LEU A 268 -6.83 6.55 21.45
N ASP A 269 -7.29 5.72 20.51
CA ASP A 269 -8.39 4.76 20.72
C ASP A 269 -8.05 3.70 21.80
N ALA A 270 -6.79 3.26 21.89
CA ALA A 270 -6.34 2.33 22.94
C ALA A 270 -6.23 3.03 24.30
N ARG A 271 -5.66 4.24 24.34
CA ARG A 271 -5.57 5.05 25.57
C ARG A 271 -6.93 5.43 26.14
N LYS A 272 -7.95 5.62 25.29
CA LYS A 272 -9.32 5.92 25.73
C LYS A 272 -10.08 4.70 26.26
N LYS A 273 -9.58 3.47 26.05
CA LYS A 273 -10.13 2.24 26.65
C LYS A 273 -9.50 1.90 28.01
N GLU A 274 -8.34 2.47 28.31
CA GLU A 274 -7.65 2.27 29.59
C GLU A 274 -8.08 3.27 30.68
N TRP A 275 -8.87 4.29 30.31
CA TRP A 275 -9.41 5.34 31.19
C TRP A 275 -10.94 5.26 31.17
#